data_AF-A0A285TUR8-F1
#
_entry.id   AF-A0A285TUR8-F1
#
_cell.length_a   1.000
_cell.length_b   1.000
_cell.length_c   1.000
_cell.angle_alpha   90.00
_cell.angle_beta   90.00
_cell.angle_gamma   90.00
#
_symmetry.space_group_name_H-M   'P 1'
#
loop_
_entity.id
_entity.type
_entity.pdbx_description
1 polymer ?
#
loop_
_entity_poly.entity_id
_entity_poly.type
_entity_poly.pdbx_seq_one_letter_code
_entity_poly.pdbx_strand_id
1 'polypeptide(L)' 'MPILLRKLAKIDWGCWQIQAFDWSMVVLSFVVAIYQESELLFCFAVLGAIVSYLRPMLWLQRKILKYKVTRTR' A
#
# COMPACT_ATOMS: atom_id res chain seq x y z
N MET A 1 8.16 -7.01 21.30
CA MET A 1 7.69 -6.62 19.95
C MET A 1 6.53 -7.52 19.56
N PRO A 2 5.29 -7.01 19.53
CA PRO A 2 4.09 -7.81 19.68
C PRO A 2 3.91 -8.74 18.48
N ILE A 3 3.40 -9.95 18.74
CA ILE A 3 3.19 -11.03 17.78
C ILE A 3 2.43 -10.57 16.51
N LEU A 4 1.56 -9.56 16.66
CA LEU A 4 0.86 -8.88 15.57
C LEU A 4 1.79 -8.23 14.54
N LEU A 5 2.85 -7.54 14.96
CA LEU A 5 3.82 -6.91 14.06
C LEU A 5 4.61 -7.95 13.25
N ARG A 6 4.91 -9.12 13.84
CA ARG A 6 5.52 -10.25 13.11
C ARG A 6 4.57 -10.87 12.08
N LYS A 7 3.27 -10.95 12.39
CA LYS A 7 2.26 -11.44 11.44
C LYS A 7 2.07 -10.45 10.29
N LEU A 8 1.98 -9.15 10.58
CA LEU A 8 1.93 -8.09 9.57
C LEU A 8 3.17 -8.09 8.66
N ALA A 9 4.36 -8.40 9.20
CA ALA A 9 5.58 -8.52 8.40
C ALA A 9 5.62 -9.76 7.48
N LYS A 10 4.83 -10.80 7.77
CA LYS A 10 4.68 -12.00 6.92
C LYS A 10 3.67 -11.81 5.79
N ILE A 11 2.84 -10.78 5.86
CA ILE A 11 1.87 -10.48 4.82
C ILE A 11 2.65 -9.99 3.60
N ASP A 12 2.43 -10.64 2.45
CA ASP A 12 2.98 -10.16 1.19
C ASP A 12 2.16 -8.97 0.72
N TRP A 13 2.53 -7.78 1.18
CA TRP A 13 1.88 -6.52 0.82
C TRP A 13 1.94 -6.20 -0.69
N GLY A 14 2.70 -6.97 -1.48
CA GLY A 14 2.70 -6.90 -2.93
C GLY A 14 1.71 -7.85 -3.60
N CYS A 15 0.90 -8.61 -2.85
CA CYS A 15 -0.08 -9.51 -3.42
C CYS A 15 -1.28 -8.73 -4.00
N TRP A 16 -1.85 -9.28 -5.08
CA TRP A 16 -2.96 -8.67 -5.81
C TRP A 16 -4.20 -8.48 -4.93
N GLN A 17 -4.44 -9.37 -3.95
CA GLN A 17 -5.59 -9.29 -3.06
C GLN A 17 -5.51 -8.09 -2.11
N ILE A 18 -4.31 -7.77 -1.62
CA ILE A 18 -4.10 -6.62 -0.73
C ILE A 18 -4.14 -5.32 -1.52
N GLN A 19 -3.58 -5.31 -2.73
CA GLN A 19 -3.77 -4.16 -3.62
C GLN A 19 -5.25 -3.92 -3.93
N ALA A 20 -6.01 -4.97 -4.26
CA ALA A 20 -7.45 -4.83 -4.50
C ALA A 20 -8.21 -4.32 -3.26
N PHE A 21 -7.83 -4.79 -2.06
CA PHE A 21 -8.38 -4.29 -0.81
C PHE A 21 -8.02 -2.81 -0.55
N ASP A 22 -6.76 -2.43 -0.73
CA ASP A 22 -6.31 -1.05 -0.54
C ASP A 22 -7.02 -0.09 -1.54
N TRP A 23 -7.13 -0.47 -2.82
CA TRP A 23 -7.84 0.31 -3.83
C TRP A 23 -9.34 0.41 -3.58
N SER A 24 -9.99 -0.67 -3.12
CA SER A 24 -11.41 -0.63 -2.78
C SER A 24 -11.68 0.29 -1.59
N MET A 25 -10.80 0.32 -0.59
CA MET A 25 -10.90 1.27 0.53
C MET A 25 -10.71 2.73 0.08
N VAL A 26 -9.80 2.99 -0.87
CA VAL A 26 -9.61 4.32 -1.47
C VAL A 26 -10.86 4.77 -2.20
N VAL A 27 -11.43 3.92 -3.06
CA VAL A 27 -12.66 4.22 -3.81
C VAL A 27 -13.83 4.48 -2.86
N LEU A 28 -13.98 3.67 -1.83
CA LEU A 28 -15.06 3.81 -0.86
C LEU A 28 -14.92 5.12 -0.05
N SER A 29 -13.69 5.46 0.34
CA SER A 29 -13.39 6.74 1.01
C SER A 29 -13.67 7.93 0.10
N PHE A 30 -13.38 7.81 -1.20
CA PHE A 30 -13.66 8.85 -2.19
C PHE A 30 -15.17 9.06 -2.39
N VAL A 31 -15.95 7.97 -2.50
CA VAL A 31 -17.41 8.02 -2.60
C VAL A 31 -18.02 8.68 -1.37
N VAL A 32 -17.56 8.30 -0.17
CA VAL A 32 -18.04 8.92 1.08
C VAL A 32 -17.63 10.39 1.18
N ALA A 33 -16.42 10.74 0.75
CA ALA A 33 -15.94 12.12 0.73
C ALA A 33 -16.79 13.02 -0.17
N ILE A 34 -17.14 12.54 -1.37
CA ILE A 34 -18.05 13.24 -2.28
C ILE A 34 -19.43 13.38 -1.65
N TYR A 35 -19.97 12.30 -1.07
CA TYR A 35 -21.30 12.31 -0.48
C TYR A 35 -21.41 13.28 0.72
N GLN A 36 -20.35 13.40 1.52
CA GLN A 36 -20.32 14.30 2.69
C GLN A 36 -19.72 15.68 2.39
N GLU A 37 -19.38 15.98 1.13
CA GLU A 37 -18.68 17.20 0.71
C GLU A 37 -17.46 17.54 1.61
N SER A 38 -16.78 16.50 2.09
CA SER A 38 -15.72 16.64 3.09
C SER A 38 -14.34 16.59 2.43
N GLU A 39 -13.67 17.74 2.39
CA GLU A 39 -12.32 17.89 1.85
C GLU A 39 -11.27 17.04 2.61
N LEU A 40 -11.47 16.84 3.91
CA LEU A 40 -10.57 16.02 4.74
C LEU A 40 -10.60 14.55 4.32
N LEU A 41 -11.80 13.98 4.15
CA LEU A 41 -11.94 12.58 3.70
C LEU A 41 -11.40 12.39 2.29
N PHE A 42 -11.55 13.41 1.44
CA PHE A 42 -10.94 13.43 0.11
C PHE A 42 -9.41 13.38 0.19
N CYS A 43 -8.78 14.21 1.03
CA CYS A 43 -7.35 14.18 1.27
C CYS A 43 -6.85 12.82 1.77
N PHE A 44 -7.57 12.18 2.71
CA PHE A 44 -7.22 10.84 3.18
C PHE A 44 -7.33 9.78 2.08
N ALA A 45 -8.35 9.84 1.23
CA ALA A 45 -8.51 8.94 0.09
C ALA A 45 -7.32 9.08 -0.90
N VAL A 46 -6.93 10.32 -1.21
CA VAL A 46 -5.79 10.60 -2.10
C VAL A 46 -4.47 10.12 -1.50
N LEU A 47 -4.22 10.37 -0.21
CA LEU A 47 -3.03 9.86 0.47
C LEU A 47 -3.00 8.33 0.50
N GLY A 48 -4.14 7.68 0.74
CA GLY A 48 -4.28 6.23 0.66
C GLY A 48 -3.94 5.69 -0.73
N ALA A 49 -4.40 6.36 -1.79
CA ALA A 49 -4.11 6.00 -3.18
C ALA A 49 -2.61 6.09 -3.48
N ILE A 50 -1.95 7.18 -3.07
CA ILE A 50 -0.52 7.40 -3.28
C ILE A 50 0.30 6.31 -2.58
N VAL A 51 0.00 6.00 -1.32
CA VAL A 51 0.71 4.95 -0.56
C VAL A 51 0.52 3.58 -1.22
N SER A 52 -0.69 3.27 -1.66
CA SER A 52 -1.03 2.00 -2.32
C SER A 52 -0.32 1.84 -3.65
N TYR A 53 -0.15 2.94 -4.39
CA TYR A 53 0.62 2.98 -5.64
C TYR A 53 2.13 2.87 -5.42
N LEU A 54 2.69 3.55 -4.41
CA LEU A 54 4.14 3.58 -4.17
C LEU A 54 4.68 2.28 -3.56
N ARG A 55 3.91 1.55 -2.74
CA ARG A 55 4.32 0.28 -2.13
C ARG A 55 4.86 -0.77 -3.11
N PRO A 56 4.17 -1.14 -4.21
CA PRO A 56 4.68 -2.12 -5.16
C PRO A 56 5.97 -1.65 -5.84
N MET A 57 6.08 -0.36 -6.13
CA MET A 57 7.30 0.23 -6.74
C MET A 57 8.50 0.13 -5.78
N LEU A 58 8.30 0.44 -4.50
CA LEU A 58 9.32 0.29 -3.45
C LEU A 58 9.72 -1.17 -3.24
N TRP A 59 8.77 -2.10 -3.31
CA TRP A 59 9.06 -3.53 -3.20
C TRP A 59 9.87 -4.05 -4.40
N LEU A 60 9.52 -3.61 -5.61
CA LEU A 60 10.27 -3.93 -6.83
C LEU A 60 11.71 -3.40 -6.75
N GLN A 61 11.89 -2.15 -6.32
CA GLN A 61 13.21 -1.57 -6.10
C GLN A 61 14.04 -2.37 -5.09
N ARG A 62 13.44 -2.79 -3.96
CA ARG A 62 14.11 -3.66 -2.97
C ARG A 62 14.52 -5.02 -3.56
N LYS A 63 13.66 -5.65 -4.37
CA LYS A 63 14.00 -6.91 -5.05
C LYS A 63 15.15 -6.74 -6.03
N ILE A 64 15.13 -5.68 -6.85
CA ILE A 64 16.21 -5.37 -7.79
C ILE A 64 17.52 -5.14 -7.05
N LEU A 65 17.49 -4.40 -5.93
CA LEU A 65 18.67 -4.13 -5.12
C LEU A 65 19.25 -5.42 -4.52
N LYS A 66 18.40 -6.30 -3.96
CA LYS A 66 18.82 -7.62 -3.47
C LYS A 66 19.45 -8.46 -4.58
N TYR A 67 18.81 -8.54 -5.75
CA TYR A 67 19.31 -9.31 -6.88
C TYR A 67 20.67 -8.80 -7.37
N LYS A 68 20.86 -7.48 -7.45
CA LYS A 68 22.16 -6.88 -7.79
C LYS A 68 23.24 -7.25 -6.77
N VAL A 69 22.96 -7.12 -5.48
CA VAL A 69 23.90 -7.44 -4.39
C VAL A 69 24.30 -8.93 -4.40
N THR A 70 23.38 -9.84 -4.73
CA THR A 70 23.68 -11.27 -4.80
C THR A 70 24.52 -11.64 -6.02
N ARG A 71 24.42 -10.89 -7.13
CA ARG A 71 25.18 -11.16 -8.37
C ARG A 71 26.62 -10.63 -8.33
N THR A 72 26.92 -9.67 -7.48
CA THR A 72 28.29 -9.13 -7.28
C THR A 72 29.10 -9.87 -6.21
N ARG A 73 28.53 -10.90 -5.57
CA ARG A 73 29.25 -11.86 -4.71
C ARG A 73 29.49 -13.16 -5.48
#